data_AF-A0AAW1LC78-F1
#
_entry.id   AF-A0AAW1LC78-F1
#
_cell.length_a   1.000
_cell.length_b   1.000
_cell.length_c   1.000
_cell.angle_alpha   90.00
_cell.angle_beta   90.00
_cell.angle_gamma   90.00
#
_symmetry.space_group_name_H-M   'P 1'
#
loop_
_entity.id
_entity.type
_entity.pdbx_description
1 polymer ?
#
loop_
_entity_poly.entity_id
_entity_poly.type
_entity_poly.pdbx_seq_one_letter_code
_entity_poly.pdbx_strand_id
1 'polypeptide(L)' 'MADVEVSDVAVAAAAQSKKRTFRKFAYRGIDLDALLDMSTDELVKLFTPRIRRRFGRGLKRKPMALIKKLRKAVYFRVIF' A
#
# COMPACT_ATOMS: atom_id res chain seq x y z
N MET A 1 20.06 -34.00 28.68
CA MET A 1 21.49 -34.30 28.50
C MET A 1 21.81 -34.23 27.02
N ALA A 2 22.21 -33.04 26.56
CA ALA A 2 22.97 -32.71 25.34
C ALA A 2 22.72 -31.23 25.04
N ASP A 3 23.44 -30.39 25.77
CA ASP A 3 23.63 -28.96 25.57
C ASP A 3 24.36 -28.66 24.26
N VAL A 4 23.98 -27.58 23.56
CA VAL A 4 24.93 -26.59 23.00
C VAL A 4 24.23 -25.23 22.98
N GLU A 5 24.44 -24.46 24.05
CA GLU A 5 24.46 -23.00 24.02
C GLU A 5 25.80 -22.53 23.42
N VAL A 6 25.83 -21.30 22.85
CA VAL A 6 26.97 -20.43 22.44
C VAL A 6 26.65 -19.85 21.05
N SER A 7 26.67 -18.54 20.76
CA SER A 7 26.72 -17.29 21.52
C SER A 7 26.65 -16.17 20.48
N ASP A 8 26.01 -15.07 20.84
CA ASP A 8 26.18 -13.69 20.38
C ASP A 8 27.10 -13.39 19.18
N VAL A 9 26.51 -12.83 18.12
CA VAL A 9 27.21 -11.80 17.31
C VAL A 9 26.27 -10.63 17.09
N ALA A 10 26.34 -9.70 18.04
CA ALA A 10 25.98 -8.31 17.87
C ALA A 10 26.81 -7.67 16.75
N VAL A 11 26.41 -7.82 15.48
CA VAL A 11 26.94 -7.01 14.37
C VAL A 11 25.84 -6.77 13.33
N ALA A 12 25.07 -5.69 13.52
CA ALA A 12 24.53 -4.86 12.44
C ALA A 12 23.93 -3.57 13.00
N ALA A 13 24.68 -2.86 13.84
CA ALA A 13 24.38 -1.50 14.27
C ALA A 13 24.80 -0.46 13.20
N ALA A 14 24.44 -0.68 11.94
CA ALA A 14 24.67 0.27 10.86
C ALA A 14 23.44 0.30 9.95
N ALA A 15 22.75 1.44 9.93
CA ALA A 15 21.48 1.69 9.25
C ALA A 15 20.26 0.98 9.86
N GLN A 16 19.95 1.30 11.13
CA GLN A 16 18.55 1.24 11.57
C GLN A 16 17.76 2.27 10.75
N SER A 17 17.36 1.88 9.52
CA SER A 17 16.35 2.59 8.75
C SER A 17 15.21 2.86 9.71
N LYS A 18 14.92 4.14 9.95
CA LYS A 18 13.91 4.58 10.91
C LYS A 18 12.70 3.68 10.78
N LYS A 19 12.47 2.80 11.78
CA LYS A 19 11.37 1.83 11.77
C LYS A 19 10.13 2.63 11.42
N ARG A 20 9.52 2.31 10.28
CA ARG A 20 8.41 3.06 9.70
C ARG A 20 7.30 3.10 10.77
N THR A 21 7.17 4.21 11.48
CA THR A 21 6.18 4.34 12.55
C THR A 21 4.81 4.12 11.92
N PHE A 22 4.07 3.13 12.40
CA PHE A 22 2.76 2.80 11.87
C PHE A 22 1.82 3.96 12.14
N ARG A 23 1.51 4.73 11.10
CA ARG A 23 0.43 5.72 11.12
C ARG A 23 -0.84 4.98 10.75
N LYS A 24 -1.82 4.99 11.66
CA LYS A 24 -3.18 4.53 11.36
C LYS A 24 -3.80 5.53 10.38
N PHE A 25 -3.98 5.11 9.13
CA PHE A 25 -4.54 5.94 8.08
C PHE A 25 -6.01 5.62 7.92
N ALA A 26 -6.87 6.55 8.30
CA ALA A 26 -8.30 6.48 8.01
C ALA A 26 -8.67 7.54 6.97
N TYR A 27 -9.48 7.16 5.98
CA TYR A 27 -10.11 8.08 5.03
C TYR A 27 -11.62 8.08 5.24
N ARG A 28 -12.19 9.27 5.52
CA ARG A 28 -13.64 9.45 5.75
C ARG A 28 -14.23 8.49 6.80
N GLY A 29 -13.43 8.08 7.78
CA GLY A 29 -13.83 7.14 8.83
C GLY A 29 -13.64 5.66 8.49
N ILE A 30 -13.06 5.34 7.34
CA ILE A 30 -12.77 3.95 6.91
C ILE A 30 -11.26 3.72 6.99
N ASP A 31 -10.86 2.59 7.57
CA ASP A 31 -9.45 2.22 7.74
C ASP A 31 -8.80 1.73 6.43
N LEU A 32 -7.47 1.72 6.39
CA LEU A 32 -6.70 1.40 5.19
C LEU A 32 -6.99 -0.01 4.65
N ASP A 33 -7.04 -1.02 5.52
CA ASP A 33 -7.28 -2.40 5.09
C ASP A 33 -8.67 -2.55 4.47
N ALA A 34 -9.69 -1.95 5.10
CA ALA A 34 -11.04 -1.93 4.56
C ALA A 34 -11.17 -1.15 3.23
N LEU A 35 -10.34 -0.12 3.00
CA LEU A 35 -10.31 0.62 1.73
C LEU A 35 -9.68 -0.19 0.59
N LEU A 36 -8.77 -1.11 0.90
CA LEU A 36 -8.11 -1.95 -0.11
C LEU A 36 -9.01 -3.08 -0.60
N ASP A 37 -9.88 -3.59 0.27
CA ASP A 37 -10.84 -4.66 -0.07
C ASP A 37 -12.12 -4.14 -0.75
N MET A 38 -12.39 -2.84 -0.64
CA MET A 38 -13.58 -2.22 -1.21
C MET A 38 -13.55 -2.16 -2.74
N SER A 39 -14.72 -2.31 -3.36
CA SER A 39 -14.86 -2.16 -4.82
C SER A 39 -14.63 -0.70 -5.25
N THR A 40 -14.18 -0.50 -6.50
CA THR A 40 -13.91 0.86 -7.02
C THR A 40 -15.18 1.72 -7.06
N ASP A 41 -16.35 1.12 -7.26
CA ASP A 41 -17.62 1.85 -7.37
C ASP A 41 -18.10 2.39 -6.02
N GLU A 42 -17.87 1.65 -4.94
CA GLU A 42 -18.14 2.09 -3.57
C GLU A 42 -17.14 3.15 -3.14
N LEU A 43 -15.86 2.95 -3.46
CA LEU A 43 -14.79 3.91 -3.18
C LEU A 43 -15.05 5.27 -3.85
N VAL A 44 -15.55 5.27 -5.10
CA VAL A 44 -15.85 6.51 -5.83
C VAL A 44 -16.93 7.34 -5.14
N LYS A 45 -17.90 6.73 -4.45
CA LYS A 45 -18.96 7.46 -3.72
C LYS A 45 -18.41 8.29 -2.57
N LEU A 46 -17.30 7.87 -1.97
CA LEU A 46 -16.63 8.55 -0.85
C LEU A 46 -15.80 9.77 -1.30
N PHE A 47 -15.59 9.95 -2.60
CA PHE A 47 -14.79 11.07 -3.12
C PHE A 47 -15.60 12.36 -3.28
N THR A 48 -14.85 13.46 -3.37
CA THR A 48 -15.44 14.79 -3.65
C THR A 48 -16.10 14.85 -5.03
N PRO A 49 -17.04 15.80 -5.26
CA PRO A 49 -17.85 15.85 -6.48
C PRO A 49 -17.03 15.91 -7.79
N ARG A 50 -15.88 16.60 -7.78
CA ARG A 50 -15.01 16.72 -8.96
C ARG A 50 -14.43 15.37 -9.38
N ILE A 51 -14.00 14.57 -8.40
CA ILE A 51 -13.40 13.26 -8.62
C ILE A 51 -14.48 12.30 -9.13
N ARG A 52 -15.65 12.27 -8.46
CA ARG A 52 -16.83 11.50 -8.91
C ARG A 52 -17.19 11.79 -10.37
N ARG A 53 -17.25 13.07 -10.76
CA ARG A 53 -17.54 13.49 -12.15
C ARG A 53 -16.47 13.03 -13.14
N ARG A 54 -15.20 12.97 -12.73
CA ARG A 54 -14.11 12.47 -13.59
C ARG A 54 -14.23 10.96 -13.80
N PHE A 55 -14.49 10.20 -12.74
CA PHE A 55 -14.64 8.74 -12.83
C PHE A 55 -15.91 8.34 -13.58
N GLY A 56 -17.04 9.03 -13.39
CA GLY A 56 -18.28 8.76 -14.13
C GLY A 56 -18.20 9.06 -15.64
N ARG A 57 -17.30 9.97 -16.06
CA ARG A 57 -17.01 10.21 -17.48
C ARG A 57 -16.04 9.20 -18.09
N GLY A 58 -15.36 8.40 -17.26
CA GLY A 58 -14.34 7.45 -17.67
C GLY A 58 -12.91 8.04 -17.74
N LEU A 59 -11.93 7.17 -17.49
CA LEU A 59 -10.51 7.48 -17.58
C LEU A 59 -10.02 7.27 -19.02
N LYS A 60 -9.48 8.32 -19.65
CA LYS A 60 -8.89 8.26 -21.00
C LYS A 60 -7.60 7.42 -21.04
N ARG A 61 -7.03 7.23 -22.24
CA ARG A 61 -5.84 6.39 -22.49
C ARG A 61 -4.62 6.74 -21.61
N LYS A 62 -4.28 8.03 -21.47
CA LYS A 62 -3.12 8.49 -20.69
C LYS A 62 -3.17 8.06 -19.20
N PRO A 63 -4.24 8.37 -18.42
CA PRO A 63 -4.31 7.93 -17.03
C PRO A 63 -4.42 6.40 -16.87
N MET A 64 -5.09 5.70 -17.79
CA MET A 64 -5.17 4.23 -17.74
C MET A 64 -3.79 3.57 -17.97
N ALA A 65 -2.98 4.12 -18.88
CA ALA A 65 -1.62 3.63 -19.10
C ALA A 65 -0.75 3.80 -17.85
N LEU A 66 -0.89 4.91 -17.13
CA LEU A 66 -0.17 5.14 -15.88
C LEU A 66 -0.61 4.15 -14.78
N ILE A 67 -1.92 3.95 -14.59
CA ILE A 67 -2.43 3.00 -13.58
C ILE A 67 -1.89 1.59 -13.85
N LYS A 68 -1.86 1.15 -15.11
CA LYS A 68 -1.29 -0.16 -15.49
C LYS A 68 0.20 -0.27 -15.16
N LYS A 69 1.00 0.77 -15.44
CA LYS A 69 2.43 0.82 -15.10
C LYS A 69 2.65 0.74 -13.58
N LEU A 70 1.87 1.49 -12.81
CA LEU A 70 1.97 1.52 -11.34
C LEU A 70 1.59 0.18 -10.71
N ARG A 71 0.49 -0.45 -11.16
CA ARG A 71 0.10 -1.79 -10.68
C ARG A 71 1.21 -2.81 -10.94
N LYS A 72 1.83 -2.78 -12.13
CA LYS A 72 2.97 -3.65 -12.45
C LYS A 72 4.15 -3.38 -11.51
N ALA A 73 4.51 -2.11 -11.28
CA ALA A 73 5.67 -1.77 -10.43
C ALA A 73 5.49 -2.19 -8.96
N VAL A 74 4.27 -2.08 -8.41
CA VAL A 74 4.00 -2.45 -7.00
C VAL A 74 3.89 -3.96 -6.80
N TYR A 75 3.23 -4.68 -7.72
CA TYR A 75 3.05 -6.14 -7.62
C TYR A 75 4.29 -6.95 -8.05
N PHE A 76 5.14 -6.41 -8.94
CA PHE A 76 6.36 -7.11 -9.39
C PHE A 76 7.39 -7.36 -8.27
N ARG A 77 7.24 -6.69 -7.11
CA ARG A 77 8.11 -6.84 -5.93
C ARG A 77 7.66 -7.95 -4.96
N VAL A 78 6.45 -8.50 -5.11
CA VAL A 78 5.84 -9.45 -4.15
C VAL A 78 5.81 -10.89 -4.70
N ILE A 79 6.19 -11.09 -5.97
CA ILE A 79 6.09 -12.39 -6.69
C ILE A 79 7.47 -12.89 -7.20
N PHE A 80 8.59 -12.28 -6.78
CA PHE A 80 9.95 -12.81 -6.95
C PHE A 80 10.71 -12.74 -5.63
#